data_AF-A0A3D9SGV1-F1
#
_entry.id   AF-A0A3D9SGV1-F1
#
_cell.length_a   1.000
_cell.length_b   1.000
_cell.length_c   1.000
_cell.angle_alpha   90.00
_cell.angle_beta   90.00
_cell.angle_gamma   90.00
#
_symmetry.space_group_name_H-M   'P 1'
#
loop_
_entity.id
_entity.type
_entity.pdbx_description
1 polymer ?
#
loop_
_entity_poly.entity_id
_entity_poly.type
_entity_poly.pdbx_seq_one_letter_code
_entity_poly.pdbx_strand_id
1 'polypeptide(L)'
;MTAISLEAIKQRLALMEDAEIIDRETTDGLRLTFVYLGTLIDQERLNESILEPLVRSFQSSVKKSLTTARITRLSNLEQALQYLMKGSVLVHDSSSG
;
A
#
# COMPACT_ATOMS: atom_id res chain seq x y z
N MET A 1 11.50 5.07 19.12
CA MET A 1 10.88 5.27 17.80
C MET A 1 11.16 4.04 16.96
N THR A 2 10.16 3.22 16.65
CA THR A 2 10.35 2.06 15.77
C THR A 2 10.35 2.57 14.33
N ALA A 3 11.44 2.33 13.61
CA ALA A 3 11.53 2.62 12.19
C ALA A 3 10.41 1.87 11.45
N ILE A 4 9.81 2.53 10.46
CA ILE A 4 8.82 1.88 9.61
C ILE A 4 9.52 0.82 8.75
N SER A 5 9.06 -0.42 8.84
CA SER A 5 9.45 -1.51 7.95
C SER A 5 8.21 -2.35 7.63
N LEU A 6 8.21 -3.00 6.46
CA LEU A 6 7.12 -3.88 6.07
C LEU A 6 6.93 -5.00 7.11
N GLU A 7 8.02 -5.57 7.61
CA GLU A 7 7.98 -6.61 8.66
C GLU A 7 7.34 -6.12 9.96
N ALA A 8 7.68 -4.90 10.41
CA ALA A 8 7.09 -4.33 11.61
C ALA A 8 5.58 -4.07 11.43
N ILE A 9 5.15 -3.66 10.23
CA ILE A 9 3.72 -3.54 9.90
C ILE A 9 3.06 -4.92 9.91
N LYS A 10 3.64 -5.91 9.23
CA LYS A 10 3.12 -7.29 9.19
C LYS A 10 2.95 -7.88 10.58
N GLN A 11 3.93 -7.71 11.47
CA GLN A 11 3.83 -8.19 12.86
C GLN A 11 2.68 -7.53 13.64
N ARG A 12 2.43 -6.23 13.40
CA ARG A 12 1.32 -5.50 14.05
C ARG A 12 -0.04 -5.93 13.51
N LEU A 13 -0.10 -6.26 12.22
CA LEU A 13 -1.30 -6.70 11.55
C LEU A 13 -1.59 -8.19 11.71
N ALA A 14 -0.62 -9.00 12.15
CA ALA A 14 -0.82 -10.43 12.41
C ALA A 14 -1.92 -10.72 13.44
N LEU A 15 -2.29 -9.73 14.26
CA LEU A 15 -3.38 -9.81 15.24
C LEU A 15 -4.72 -9.27 14.69
N MET A 16 -4.76 -8.78 13.46
CA MET A 16 -5.94 -8.21 12.81
C MET A 16 -6.40 -9.16 11.70
N GLU A 17 -7.56 -9.79 11.88
CA GLU A 17 -8.12 -10.73 10.89
C GLU A 17 -8.47 -10.05 9.57
N ASP A 18 -8.85 -8.78 9.61
CA ASP A 18 -9.26 -8.01 8.43
C ASP A 18 -8.07 -7.38 7.67
N ALA A 19 -6.84 -7.62 8.10
CA ALA A 19 -5.67 -7.08 7.45
C ALA A 19 -5.31 -7.91 6.22
N GLU A 20 -5.31 -7.24 5.06
CA GLU A 20 -4.91 -7.84 3.80
C GLU A 20 -3.57 -7.29 3.34
N ILE A 21 -2.74 -8.21 2.85
CA ILE A 21 -1.42 -7.92 2.30
C ILE A 21 -1.37 -8.60 0.94
N ILE A 22 -1.19 -7.81 -0.12
CA ILE A 22 -1.11 -8.30 -1.49
C ILE A 22 0.17 -7.80 -2.14
N ASP A 23 0.85 -8.69 -2.85
CA ASP A 23 2.00 -8.35 -3.67
C ASP A 23 1.56 -8.24 -5.13
N ARG A 24 2.01 -7.16 -5.79
CA ARG A 24 1.76 -6.88 -7.20
C ARG A 24 3.05 -6.50 -7.88
N GLU A 25 3.27 -7.09 -9.05
CA GLU A 25 4.35 -6.71 -9.94
C GLU A 25 3.77 -5.78 -11.01
N THR A 26 4.38 -4.63 -11.22
CA THR A 26 4.01 -3.75 -12.34
C THR A 26 4.60 -4.29 -13.63
N THR A 27 4.11 -3.82 -14.77
CA THR A 27 4.64 -4.18 -16.10
C THR A 27 6.14 -3.89 -16.30
N ASP A 28 6.74 -3.04 -15.45
CA ASP A 28 8.17 -2.71 -15.49
C ASP A 28 9.01 -3.62 -14.58
N GLY A 29 8.41 -4.64 -13.97
CA GLY A 29 9.06 -5.54 -13.02
C GLY A 29 9.21 -4.97 -11.60
N LEU A 30 8.59 -3.83 -11.31
CA LEU A 30 8.58 -3.24 -9.97
C LEU A 30 7.65 -4.06 -9.06
N ARG A 31 8.16 -4.53 -7.92
CA ARG A 31 7.36 -5.28 -6.95
C ARG A 31 6.87 -4.39 -5.83
N LEU A 32 5.56 -4.25 -5.76
CA LEU A 32 4.85 -3.43 -4.79
C LEU A 32 4.02 -4.31 -3.86
N THR A 33 4.24 -4.14 -2.57
CA THR A 33 3.39 -4.73 -1.53
C THR A 33 2.36 -3.70 -1.09
N PHE A 34 1.09 -4.04 -1.20
CA PHE A 34 -0.02 -3.25 -0.69
C PHE A 34 -0.50 -3.85 0.62
N VAL A 35 -0.79 -2.98 1.58
CA VAL A 35 -1.30 -3.37 2.90
C VAL A 35 -2.51 -2.50 3.23
N TYR A 36 -3.62 -3.13 3.58
CA TYR A 36 -4.87 -2.44 3.92
C TYR A 36 -5.76 -3.26 4.85
N LEU A 37 -6.81 -2.64 5.37
CA LEU A 37 -7.86 -3.32 6.14
C LEU A 37 -9.08 -3.50 5.25
N GLY A 38 -9.46 -4.74 4.95
CA GLY A 38 -10.56 -5.07 4.03
C GLY A 38 -11.92 -4.55 4.52
N THR A 39 -12.12 -4.44 5.83
CA THR A 39 -13.36 -3.87 6.41
C THR A 39 -13.51 -2.37 6.22
N LEU A 40 -12.41 -1.65 5.98
CA LEU A 40 -12.41 -0.19 5.84
C LEU A 40 -12.24 0.26 4.39
N ILE A 41 -11.96 -0.66 3.48
CA ILE A 41 -11.67 -0.36 2.09
C ILE A 41 -12.59 -1.17 1.20
N ASP A 42 -13.28 -0.45 0.33
CA ASP A 42 -13.98 -1.05 -0.80
C ASP A 42 -12.96 -1.63 -1.79
N GLN A 43 -12.86 -2.97 -1.81
CA GLN A 43 -11.89 -3.71 -2.61
C GLN A 43 -12.09 -3.50 -4.12
N GLU A 44 -13.34 -3.34 -4.58
CA GLU A 44 -13.63 -3.09 -5.99
C GLU A 44 -13.07 -1.74 -6.42
N ARG A 45 -13.36 -0.68 -5.65
CA ARG A 45 -12.81 0.66 -5.89
C ARG A 45 -11.30 0.71 -5.75
N LEU A 46 -10.73 -0.03 -4.79
CA LEU A 46 -9.28 -0.17 -4.65
C LEU A 46 -8.67 -0.76 -5.92
N ASN A 47 -9.27 -1.83 -6.43
CA ASN A 47 -8.78 -2.52 -7.60
C ASN A 47 -8.86 -1.63 -8.85
N GLU A 48 -10.03 -1.04 -9.12
CA GLU A 48 -10.27 -0.21 -10.32
C GLU A 48 -9.48 1.12 -10.29
N SER A 49 -9.42 1.78 -9.13
CA SER A 49 -8.84 3.13 -9.03
C SER A 49 -7.35 3.16 -8.69
N ILE A 50 -6.81 2.08 -8.10
CA ILE A 50 -5.42 2.04 -7.63
C ILE A 50 -4.68 0.83 -8.21
N LEU A 51 -5.14 -0.41 -7.99
CA LEU A 51 -4.33 -1.59 -8.37
C LEU A 51 -4.16 -1.73 -9.88
N GLU A 52 -5.26 -1.73 -10.65
CA GLU A 52 -5.23 -1.82 -12.11
C GLU A 52 -4.40 -0.72 -12.77
N PRO A 53 -4.64 0.58 -12.50
CA PRO A 53 -3.86 1.62 -13.14
C PRO A 53 -2.39 1.52 -12.75
N LEU A 54 -2.06 1.10 -11.53
CA LEU A 54 -0.69 1.06 -11.04
C LEU A 54 0.09 -0.16 -11.56
N VAL A 55 -0.55 -1.32 -11.68
CA VAL A 55 0.02 -2.50 -12.36
C VAL A 55 0.27 -2.23 -13.85
N ARG A 56 -0.64 -1.51 -14.52
CA ARG A 56 -0.52 -1.12 -15.93
C ARG A 56 0.39 0.08 -16.18
N SER A 57 0.83 0.77 -15.12
CA SER A 57 1.65 1.99 -15.24
C SER A 57 3.14 1.71 -15.23
N PHE A 58 3.86 2.39 -16.11
CA PHE A 58 5.32 2.52 -16.04
C PHE A 58 5.72 3.41 -14.85
N GLN A 59 6.91 3.19 -14.27
CA GLN A 59 7.42 3.91 -13.08
C GLN A 59 7.25 5.43 -13.13
N SER A 60 7.46 6.06 -14.30
CA SER A 60 7.31 7.52 -14.46
C SER A 60 5.86 8.01 -14.38
N SER A 61 4.88 7.11 -14.46
CA SER A 61 3.46 7.40 -14.42
C SER A 61 2.78 7.00 -13.11
N VAL A 62 3.39 6.26 -12.17
CA VAL A 62 2.70 5.88 -10.91
C VAL A 62 2.10 7.10 -10.18
N LYS A 63 2.84 8.22 -10.11
CA LYS A 63 2.32 9.48 -9.55
C LYS A 63 1.24 10.16 -10.41
N LYS A 64 1.26 9.95 -11.74
CA LYS A 64 0.27 10.49 -12.69
C LYS A 64 -1.01 9.66 -12.73
N SER A 65 -0.89 8.35 -12.57
CA SER A 65 -1.99 7.37 -12.56
C SER A 65 -2.77 7.43 -11.25
N LEU A 66 -2.14 7.93 -10.18
CA LEU A 66 -2.76 8.22 -8.89
C LEU A 66 -3.18 9.69 -8.75
N THR A 67 -3.60 10.35 -9.83
CA THR A 67 -3.96 11.79 -9.83
C THR A 67 -5.10 12.15 -8.87
N THR A 68 -5.93 11.19 -8.47
CA THR A 68 -7.01 11.35 -7.49
C THR A 68 -6.62 10.90 -6.08
N ALA A 69 -5.48 10.22 -5.92
CA ALA A 69 -5.08 9.64 -4.64
C ALA A 69 -4.06 10.53 -3.91
N ARG A 70 -4.30 10.79 -2.62
CA ARG A 70 -3.38 11.56 -1.79
C ARG A 70 -2.21 10.68 -1.34
N ILE A 71 -1.09 10.75 -2.05
CA ILE A 71 0.13 10.02 -1.69
C ILE A 71 0.87 10.74 -0.55
N THR A 72 1.05 10.04 0.57
CA THR A 72 1.82 10.56 1.72
C THR A 72 2.97 9.60 2.02
N ARG A 73 4.21 10.11 2.03
CA ARG A 73 5.37 9.32 2.47
C ARG A 73 5.33 9.19 3.99
N LEU A 74 5.48 7.97 4.49
CA LEU A 74 5.47 7.66 5.91
C LEU A 74 6.89 7.38 6.39
N SER A 75 7.21 7.90 7.58
CA SER A 75 8.54 7.77 8.18
C SER A 75 8.53 6.99 9.51
N ASN A 76 7.36 6.68 10.05
CA ASN A 76 7.24 5.94 11.32
C ASN A 76 6.05 4.97 11.29
N LEU A 77 6.19 3.91 12.08
CA LEU A 77 5.22 2.81 12.16
C LEU A 77 3.86 3.26 12.69
N GLU A 78 3.84 4.16 13.67
CA GLU A 78 2.62 4.60 14.34
C GLU A 78 1.69 5.37 13.38
N GLN A 79 2.25 6.28 12.58
CA GLN A 79 1.50 6.95 11.52
C GLN A 79 0.96 5.96 10.49
N ALA A 80 1.75 4.96 10.10
CA ALA A 80 1.29 3.94 9.15
C ALA A 80 0.06 3.19 9.66
N LEU A 81 0.07 2.78 10.94
CA LEU A 81 -1.07 2.14 11.57
C LEU A 81 -2.27 3.09 11.68
N GLN A 82 -2.06 4.36 12.04
CA GLN A 82 -3.13 5.35 12.07
C GLN A 82 -3.78 5.55 10.69
N TYR A 83 -3.01 5.52 9.61
CA TYR A 83 -3.54 5.60 8.25
C TYR A 83 -4.34 4.35 7.88
N LEU A 84 -3.85 3.16 8.21
CA LEU A 84 -4.60 1.91 8.02
C LEU A 84 -5.96 1.95 8.74
N MET A 85 -5.97 2.39 10.01
CA MET A 85 -7.21 2.53 10.80
C MET A 85 -8.16 3.61 10.26
N LYS A 86 -7.70 4.48 9.37
CA LYS A 86 -8.51 5.48 8.66
C LYS A 86 -8.99 5.01 7.28
N GLY A 87 -8.76 3.74 6.93
CA GLY A 87 -9.10 3.19 5.62
C GLY A 87 -8.13 3.62 4.51
N SER A 88 -6.88 3.94 4.85
CA SER A 88 -5.85 4.19 3.84
C SER A 88 -5.13 2.91 3.45
N VAL A 89 -4.64 2.87 2.21
CA VAL A 89 -3.78 1.79 1.69
C VAL A 89 -2.33 2.20 1.86
N LEU A 90 -1.52 1.30 2.44
CA LEU A 90 -0.08 1.46 2.44
C LEU A 90 0.52 0.76 1.23
N VAL A 91 1.52 1.38 0.63
CA VAL A 91 2.26 0.81 -0.51
C VAL A 91 3.74 0.81 -0.16
N HIS A 92 4.36 -0.35 -0.26
CA HIS A 92 5.79 -0.56 -0.08
C HIS A 92 6.40 -1.00 -1.40
N ASP A 93 7.42 -0.27 -1.86
CA ASP A 93 8.24 -0.70 -2.99
C ASP A 93 9.38 -1.60 -2.49
N SER A 94 9.36 -2.86 -2.91
CA SER A 94 10.39 -3.85 -2.58
C SER A 94 11.53 -3.88 -3.60
N SER A 95 11.47 -3.03 -4.62
CA SER A 95 12.46 -2.97 -5.71
C SER A 95 13.76 -2.27 -5.32
N SER A 96 13.84 -1.76 -4.09
CA SER A 96 15.03 -1.14 -3.51
C SER A 96 15.67 -2.09 -2.49
N GLY A 97 16.34 -3.14 -3.01
CA GLY A 97 17.36 -3.91 -2.28
C GLY A 97 18.74 -3.35 -2.58
#